data_AF-X1IA39-F1
#
_entry.id   AF-X1IA39-F1
#
_cell.length_a   1.000
_cell.length_b   1.000
_cell.length_c   1.000
_cell.angle_alpha   90.00
_cell.angle_beta   90.00
_cell.angle_gamma   90.00
#
_symmetry.space_group_name_H-M   'P 1'
#
loop_
_entity.id
_entity.type
_entity.pdbx_description
1 polymer ?
#
loop_
_entity_poly.entity_id
_entity_poly.type
_entity_poly.pdbx_seq_one_letter_code
_entity_poly.pdbx_strand_id
1 'polypeptide(L)'
;ILLKINPELMYSVLKAPNNVSTKKMVASVYAKVIGIKEQIQNFNENEFISYLINGFEKTLGIKLEKGKFSKYELDLAEKLVIEKYSLDKWLYKYE
;
A
#
# COMPACT_ATOMS: atom_id res chain seq x y z
N ILE A 1 -4.26 -2.25 2.54
CA ILE A 1 -5.25 -3.07 1.80
C ILE A 1 -4.52 -3.71 0.63
N LEU A 2 -4.53 -5.03 0.51
CA LEU A 2 -3.86 -5.73 -0.60
C LEU A 2 -4.89 -6.03 -1.69
N LEU A 3 -4.77 -5.38 -2.84
CA LEU A 3 -5.69 -5.61 -3.97
C LEU A 3 -5.34 -6.87 -4.74
N LYS A 4 -4.04 -7.09 -4.98
CA LYS A 4 -3.46 -8.31 -5.56
C LYS A 4 -2.18 -8.63 -4.81
N ILE A 5 -1.80 -9.90 -4.81
CA ILE A 5 -0.58 -10.34 -4.13
C ILE A 5 0.28 -11.17 -5.08
N ASN A 6 1.59 -10.88 -5.11
CA ASN A 6 2.61 -11.66 -5.79
C ASN A 6 3.79 -11.88 -4.83
N PRO A 7 3.73 -12.93 -3.98
CA PRO A 7 4.77 -13.20 -2.99
C PRO A 7 6.10 -13.59 -3.63
N GLU A 8 6.11 -14.16 -4.83
CA GLU A 8 7.32 -14.48 -5.58
C GLU A 8 8.13 -13.22 -5.88
N LEU A 9 7.47 -12.19 -6.44
CA LEU A 9 8.10 -10.89 -6.67
C LEU A 9 8.48 -10.21 -5.35
N MET A 10 7.63 -10.30 -4.33
CA MET A 10 7.91 -9.71 -3.02
C MET A 10 9.22 -10.26 -2.43
N TYR A 11 9.44 -11.57 -2.47
CA TYR A 11 10.68 -12.16 -1.94
C TYR A 11 11.83 -12.24 -2.95
N SER A 12 11.66 -11.77 -4.19
CA SER A 12 12.80 -11.51 -5.06
C SER A 12 13.51 -10.19 -4.71
N VAL A 13 12.79 -9.24 -4.10
CA VAL A 13 13.33 -7.93 -3.69
C VAL A 13 13.59 -7.84 -2.20
N LEU A 14 12.80 -8.53 -1.37
CA LEU A 14 12.99 -8.52 0.09
C LEU A 14 14.07 -9.51 0.52
N LYS A 15 14.91 -9.09 1.48
CA LYS A 15 15.92 -9.94 2.10
C LYS A 15 15.27 -11.07 2.90
N ALA A 16 15.54 -12.31 2.54
CA ALA A 16 15.09 -13.47 3.29
C ALA A 16 15.85 -13.60 4.62
N PRO A 17 15.20 -14.04 5.72
CA PRO A 17 15.89 -14.36 6.96
C PRO A 17 16.93 -15.46 6.77
N ASN A 18 18.02 -15.39 7.52
CA ASN A 18 19.02 -16.46 7.55
C ASN A 18 18.32 -17.76 7.98
N ASN A 19 18.57 -18.85 7.23
CA ASN A 19 18.04 -20.20 7.46
C ASN A 19 16.59 -20.49 7.01
N VAL A 20 15.92 -19.58 6.30
CA VAL A 20 14.59 -19.87 5.70
C VAL A 20 14.66 -19.72 4.19
N SER A 21 14.18 -20.72 3.45
CA SER A 21 14.15 -20.66 2.00
C SER A 21 13.03 -19.74 1.50
N THR A 22 13.29 -19.02 0.40
CA THR A 22 12.30 -18.20 -0.31
C THR A 22 11.01 -18.96 -0.59
N LYS A 23 11.11 -20.24 -0.97
CA LYS A 23 9.94 -21.11 -1.21
C LYS A 23 9.06 -21.27 0.03
N LYS A 24 9.66 -21.46 1.21
CA LYS A 24 8.91 -21.54 2.48
C LYS A 24 8.24 -20.20 2.82
N MET A 25 8.92 -19.09 2.55
CA MET A 25 8.38 -17.74 2.79
C MET A 25 7.18 -17.44 1.87
N VAL A 26 7.29 -17.73 0.58
CA VAL A 26 6.21 -17.62 -0.41
C VAL A 26 4.99 -18.45 0.02
N ALA A 27 5.21 -19.73 0.36
CA ALA A 27 4.14 -20.61 0.82
C ALA A 27 3.44 -20.08 2.08
N SER A 28 4.19 -19.52 3.04
CA SER A 28 3.61 -18.93 4.24
C SER A 28 2.75 -17.70 3.95
N VAL A 29 3.04 -16.93 2.90
CA VAL A 29 2.22 -15.76 2.54
C VAL A 29 0.90 -16.21 1.93
N TYR A 30 0.95 -17.12 0.95
CA TYR A 30 -0.27 -17.69 0.35
C TYR A 30 -1.17 -18.40 1.37
N ALA A 31 -0.60 -18.97 2.43
CA ALA A 31 -1.37 -19.62 3.49
C ALA A 31 -2.14 -18.65 4.41
N LYS A 32 -1.79 -17.35 4.42
CA LYS A 32 -2.31 -16.38 5.42
C LYS A 32 -2.94 -15.14 4.83
N VAL A 33 -2.59 -14.82 3.58
CA VAL A 33 -2.91 -13.53 2.97
C VAL A 33 -3.53 -13.77 1.60
N ILE A 34 -4.59 -13.03 1.31
CA ILE A 34 -5.26 -13.04 0.02
C ILE A 34 -5.51 -11.62 -0.44
N GLY A 35 -5.42 -11.38 -1.75
CA GLY A 35 -5.80 -10.10 -2.32
C GLY A 35 -7.31 -10.02 -2.54
N ILE A 36 -7.84 -8.81 -2.52
CA ILE A 36 -9.29 -8.58 -2.67
C ILE A 36 -9.76 -8.93 -4.09
N LYS A 37 -8.95 -8.64 -5.12
CA LYS A 37 -9.31 -8.91 -6.53
C LYS A 37 -9.41 -10.41 -6.82
N GLU A 38 -8.80 -11.26 -5.99
CA GLU A 38 -8.85 -12.72 -6.06
C GLU A 38 -10.11 -13.32 -5.40
N GLN A 39 -10.88 -12.52 -4.64
CA GLN A 39 -12.10 -12.97 -3.95
C GLN A 39 -13.38 -12.35 -4.51
N ILE A 40 -13.27 -11.21 -5.18
CA ILE A 40 -14.42 -10.50 -5.74
C ILE A 40 -14.40 -10.65 -7.25
N GLN A 41 -15.40 -11.35 -7.79
CA GLN A 41 -15.63 -11.41 -9.22
C GLN A 41 -16.01 -10.02 -9.75
N ASN A 42 -15.50 -9.65 -10.94
CA ASN A 42 -15.77 -8.36 -11.58
C ASN A 42 -15.37 -7.14 -10.72
N PHE A 43 -14.28 -7.25 -9.95
CA PHE A 43 -13.80 -6.15 -9.12
C PHE A 43 -13.69 -4.83 -9.91
N ASN A 44 -14.33 -3.78 -9.37
CA ASN A 44 -14.22 -2.41 -9.86
C ASN A 44 -13.59 -1.51 -8.79
N GLU A 45 -12.50 -0.83 -9.14
CA GLU A 45 -11.74 -0.03 -8.18
C GLU A 45 -12.48 1.24 -7.74
N ASN A 46 -13.25 1.86 -8.62
CA ASN A 46 -14.04 3.05 -8.30
C ASN A 46 -15.19 2.72 -7.34
N GLU A 47 -15.86 1.58 -7.55
CA GLU A 47 -16.87 1.09 -6.61
C GLU A 47 -16.25 0.76 -5.25
N PHE A 48 -15.09 0.09 -5.25
CA PHE A 48 -14.36 -0.22 -4.02
C PHE A 48 -14.04 1.05 -3.20
N ILE A 49 -13.51 2.09 -3.85
CA ILE A 49 -13.24 3.39 -3.22
C ILE A 49 -14.55 4.00 -2.70
N SER A 50 -15.64 3.94 -3.46
CA SER A 50 -16.94 4.47 -3.06
C SER A 50 -17.49 3.76 -1.81
N TYR A 51 -17.32 2.45 -1.71
CA TYR A 51 -17.69 1.68 -0.51
C TYR A 51 -16.84 2.03 0.70
N LEU A 52 -15.53 2.27 0.51
CA LEU A 52 -14.67 2.75 1.59
C LEU A 52 -15.16 4.11 2.10
N ILE A 53 -15.34 5.10 1.21
CA ILE A 53 -15.84 6.44 1.56
C ILE A 53 -17.14 6.32 2.35
N ASN A 54 -18.11 5.54 1.85
CA ASN A 54 -19.40 5.32 2.52
C ASN A 54 -19.22 4.68 3.92
N GLY A 55 -18.33 3.69 4.04
CA GLY A 55 -17.99 3.08 5.32
C GLY A 55 -17.46 4.11 6.32
N PHE A 56 -16.49 4.93 5.92
CA PHE A 56 -15.95 6.01 6.77
C PHE A 56 -17.02 7.02 7.16
N GLU A 57 -17.83 7.51 6.22
CA GLU A 57 -18.91 8.45 6.51
C GLU A 57 -19.91 7.90 7.53
N LYS A 58 -20.36 6.66 7.34
CA LYS A 58 -21.32 6.01 8.24
C LYS A 58 -20.74 5.76 9.62
N THR A 59 -19.53 5.21 9.70
CA THR A 59 -18.91 4.85 10.98
C THR A 59 -18.53 6.08 11.79
N LEU A 60 -18.07 7.15 11.13
CA LEU A 60 -17.64 8.37 11.81
C LEU A 60 -18.75 9.42 11.94
N GLY A 61 -19.91 9.23 11.28
CA GLY A 61 -21.01 10.19 11.29
C GLY A 61 -20.68 11.51 10.59
N ILE A 62 -19.80 11.48 9.58
CA ILE A 62 -19.32 12.65 8.84
C ILE A 62 -19.72 12.57 7.37
N LYS A 63 -19.55 13.69 6.65
CA LYS A 63 -19.58 13.74 5.20
C LYS A 63 -18.23 14.09 4.64
N LEU A 64 -17.75 13.28 3.70
CA LEU A 64 -16.48 13.44 3.04
C LEU A 64 -16.71 14.17 1.72
N GLU A 65 -15.99 15.26 1.53
CA GLU A 65 -16.02 16.03 0.30
C GLU A 65 -14.70 15.90 -0.46
N LYS A 66 -14.77 15.94 -1.78
CA LYS A 66 -13.58 15.87 -2.63
C LYS A 66 -12.79 17.18 -2.53
N GLY A 67 -11.76 17.17 -1.69
CA GLY A 67 -10.80 18.26 -1.58
C GLY A 67 -9.79 18.31 -2.73
N LYS A 68 -9.06 19.42 -2.80
CA LYS A 68 -7.83 19.56 -3.60
C LYS A 68 -6.70 19.95 -2.64
N PHE A 69 -5.47 19.55 -2.95
CA PHE A 69 -4.32 20.03 -2.22
C PHE A 69 -4.18 21.54 -2.42
N SER A 70 -3.92 22.25 -1.32
CA SER A 70 -3.51 23.63 -1.33
C SER A 70 -2.10 23.78 -1.92
N LYS A 71 -1.77 24.98 -2.38
CA LYS A 71 -0.41 25.28 -2.86
C LYS A 71 0.65 24.98 -1.79
N TYR A 72 0.37 25.32 -0.54
CA TYR A 72 1.27 25.03 0.57
C TYR A 72 1.54 23.53 0.74
N GLU A 73 0.50 22.68 0.66
CA GLU A 73 0.67 21.23 0.77
C GLU A 73 1.48 20.65 -0.38
N LEU A 74 1.28 21.16 -1.60
CA LEU A 74 2.06 20.77 -2.77
C LEU A 74 3.52 21.19 -2.65
N ASP A 75 3.77 22.45 -2.29
CA ASP A 75 5.13 22.99 -2.08
C ASP A 75 5.85 22.20 -0.97
N LEU A 76 5.13 21.84 0.10
CA LEU A 76 5.66 21.01 1.18
C LEU A 76 5.96 19.57 0.71
N ALA A 77 5.08 18.97 -0.09
CA ALA A 77 5.29 17.65 -0.65
C ALA A 77 6.54 17.61 -1.55
N GLU A 78 6.70 18.62 -2.43
CA GLU A 78 7.88 18.75 -3.28
C GLU A 78 9.16 18.92 -2.45
N LYS A 79 9.13 19.80 -1.44
CA LYS A 79 10.24 19.97 -0.51
C LYS A 79 10.61 18.66 0.17
N LEU A 80 9.62 17.90 0.65
CA LEU A 80 9.85 16.60 1.30
C LEU A 80 10.42 15.55 0.35
N VAL A 81 10.03 15.57 -0.93
CA VAL A 81 10.64 14.72 -1.95
C VAL A 81 12.13 15.04 -2.05
N ILE A 82 12.47 16.31 -2.29
CA ILE A 82 13.85 16.76 -2.54
C ILE A 82 14.76 16.59 -1.32
N GLU A 83 14.28 16.98 -0.14
CA GLU A 83 15.12 17.08 1.07
C GLU A 83 15.18 15.79 1.87
N LYS A 84 14.33 14.82 1.56
CA LYS A 84 14.17 13.61 2.36
C LYS A 84 13.90 12.37 1.53
N TYR A 85 12.70 12.24 0.95
CA TYR A 85 12.24 10.95 0.46
C TYR A 85 12.95 10.45 -0.80
N SER A 86 13.61 11.33 -1.59
CA SER A 86 14.43 10.93 -2.73
C SER A 86 15.91 10.73 -2.40
N LEU A 87 16.35 11.09 -1.19
CA LEU A 87 17.78 11.09 -0.86
C LEU A 87 18.24 9.71 -0.42
N ASP A 88 19.40 9.28 -0.92
CA ASP A 88 20.06 8.03 -0.55
C ASP A 88 20.22 7.88 0.97
N LYS A 89 20.64 8.95 1.67
CA LYS A 89 20.77 8.95 3.14
C LYS A 89 19.47 8.57 3.88
N TRP A 90 18.32 8.81 3.25
CA TRP A 90 17.02 8.44 3.77
C TRP A 90 16.60 7.04 3.32
N LEU A 91 16.77 6.73 2.03
CA LEU A 91 16.41 5.44 1.44
C LEU A 91 17.23 4.28 2.03
N TYR A 92 18.52 4.49 2.21
CA TYR A 92 19.49 3.50 2.71
C TYR A 92 19.85 3.70 4.18
N LYS A 93 18.99 4.40 4.94
CA LYS A 93 19.29 4.75 6.34
C LYS A 93 19.59 3.53 7.24
N TYR A 94 19.03 2.36 6.92
CA TYR A 94 19.11 1.14 7.72
C TYR A 94 19.72 -0.05 6.98
N GLU A 95 20.33 0.19 5.82
CA GLU A 95 21.18 -0.80 5.16
C GLU A 95 22.59 -0.78 5.75
#